data_AF-A0A1Y6F639-F1
#
_entry.id   AF-A0A1Y6F639-F1
#
_cell.length_a   1.000
_cell.length_b   1.000
_cell.length_c   1.000
_cell.angle_alpha   90.00
_cell.angle_beta   90.00
_cell.angle_gamma   90.00
#
_symmetry.space_group_name_H-M   'P 1'
#
loop_
_entity.id
_entity.type
_entity.pdbx_description
1 polymer ?
#
loop_
_entity_poly.entity_id
_entity_poly.type
_entity_poly.pdbx_seq_one_letter_code
_entity_poly.pdbx_strand_id
1 'polypeptide(L)'
;MNATQEKLFFELRQTKEEIEYSLKNKQVKNWFTTILEEELSDTITAIRKLENGNFGQCEISGEFLSADLLNMIPTLKSQRDSEYLESYFKKSIYHS
;
A
#
# COMPACT_ATOMS: atom_id res chain seq x y z
N MET A 1 -0.93 -14.02 -13.32
CA MET A 1 -0.80 -13.88 -11.86
C MET A 1 -0.65 -15.26 -11.26
N ASN A 2 0.01 -15.40 -10.12
CA ASN A 2 0.04 -16.66 -9.36
C ASN A 2 -1.08 -16.70 -8.30
N ALA A 3 -1.30 -17.86 -7.68
CA ALA A 3 -2.38 -18.05 -6.70
C ALA A 3 -2.31 -17.05 -5.51
N THR A 4 -1.11 -16.69 -5.07
CA THR A 4 -0.90 -15.69 -4.01
C THR A 4 -1.31 -14.29 -4.47
N GLN A 5 -0.96 -13.90 -5.69
CA GLN A 5 -1.33 -12.62 -6.29
C GLN A 5 -2.83 -12.52 -6.59
N GLU A 6 -3.48 -13.63 -6.94
CA GLU A 6 -4.94 -13.67 -7.13
C GLU A 6 -5.68 -13.44 -5.80
N LYS A 7 -5.22 -14.07 -4.72
CA LYS A 7 -5.75 -13.83 -3.37
C LYS A 7 -5.58 -12.37 -2.98
N LEU A 8 -4.36 -11.83 -3.14
CA LEU A 8 -4.06 -10.44 -2.85
C LEU A 8 -4.92 -9.47 -3.66
N PHE A 9 -5.13 -9.76 -4.95
CA PHE A 9 -5.98 -8.95 -5.82
C PHE A 9 -7.43 -8.89 -5.32
N PHE A 10 -7.97 -10.04 -4.89
CA PHE A 10 -9.31 -10.08 -4.30
C PHE A 10 -9.39 -9.25 -3.01
N GLU A 11 -8.40 -9.39 -2.12
CA GLU A 11 -8.32 -8.62 -0.87
C GLU A 11 -8.25 -7.11 -1.13
N LEU A 12 -7.37 -6.66 -2.03
CA LEU A 12 -7.26 -5.25 -2.40
C LEU A 12 -8.55 -4.68 -2.99
N ARG A 13 -9.27 -5.45 -3.81
CA ARG A 13 -10.57 -5.02 -4.35
C ARG A 13 -11.63 -4.88 -3.26
N GLN A 14 -11.67 -5.81 -2.31
CA GLN A 14 -12.57 -5.72 -1.17
C GLN A 14 -12.25 -4.47 -0.32
N THR A 15 -10.97 -4.25 0.00
CA THR A 15 -10.52 -3.06 0.73
C THR A 15 -10.89 -1.76 0.00
N LYS A 16 -10.72 -1.71 -1.33
CA LYS A 16 -11.16 -0.57 -2.16
C LYS A 16 -12.63 -0.26 -1.96
N GLU A 17 -13.49 -1.27 -2.03
CA GLU A 17 -14.95 -1.13 -1.88
C GLU A 17 -15.33 -0.67 -0.46
N GLU A 18 -14.66 -1.19 0.56
CA GLU A 18 -14.86 -0.79 1.97
C GLU A 18 -14.48 0.67 2.22
N ILE A 19 -13.37 1.13 1.66
CA ILE A 19 -12.92 2.53 1.77
C ILE A 19 -13.87 3.45 0.99
N GLU A 20 -14.26 3.10 -0.23
CA GLU A 20 -15.20 3.87 -1.04
C GLU A 20 -16.56 4.01 -0.33
N TYR A 21 -17.07 2.93 0.26
CA TYR A 21 -18.29 2.95 1.07
C TYR A 21 -18.13 3.86 2.29
N SER A 22 -16.99 3.77 2.99
CA SER A 22 -16.69 4.59 4.16
C SER A 22 -16.61 6.07 3.83
N LEU A 23 -15.97 6.44 2.72
CA LEU A 23 -15.87 7.82 2.23
C LEU A 23 -17.24 8.36 1.82
N LYS A 24 -18.06 7.57 1.11
CA LYS A 24 -19.39 7.98 0.67
C LYS A 24 -20.35 8.26 1.84
N ASN A 25 -20.23 7.51 2.94
CA ASN A 25 -21.12 7.64 4.09
C ASN A 25 -20.65 8.68 5.12
N LYS A 26 -19.42 9.18 5.02
CA LYS A 26 -18.92 10.25 5.90
C LYS A 26 -19.39 11.61 5.40
N GLN A 27 -20.14 12.33 6.23
CA GLN A 27 -20.68 13.66 5.89
C GLN A 27 -19.71 14.81 6.15
N VAL A 28 -18.63 14.60 6.91
CA VAL A 28 -17.69 15.66 7.31
C VAL A 28 -16.27 15.28 6.89
N LYS A 29 -15.68 16.09 6.01
CA LYS A 29 -14.27 15.98 5.60
C LYS A 29 -13.38 16.39 6.78
N ASN A 30 -12.50 15.50 7.21
CA ASN A 30 -11.54 15.72 8.29
C ASN A 30 -10.18 15.09 7.95
N TRP A 31 -9.22 15.15 8.88
CA TRP A 31 -7.88 14.57 8.66
C TRP A 31 -7.95 13.08 8.30
N PHE A 32 -8.90 12.33 8.90
CA PHE A 32 -9.09 10.90 8.63
C PHE A 32 -9.65 10.62 7.24
N THR A 33 -10.54 11.46 6.70
CA THR A 33 -10.98 11.30 5.29
C THR A 33 -9.85 11.51 4.30
N THR A 34 -8.88 12.38 4.63
CA THR A 34 -7.70 12.61 3.77
C THR A 34 -6.82 11.35 3.74
N ILE A 35 -6.58 10.72 4.88
CA ILE A 35 -5.85 9.45 4.96
C ILE A 35 -6.57 8.34 4.19
N LEU A 36 -7.91 8.26 4.29
CA LEU A 36 -8.68 7.28 3.52
C LEU A 36 -8.63 7.54 2.01
N GLU A 37 -8.62 8.81 1.57
CA GLU A 37 -8.45 9.19 0.16
C GLU A 37 -7.06 8.75 -0.35
N GLU A 38 -6.00 8.93 0.46
CA GLU A 38 -4.64 8.48 0.16
C GLU A 38 -4.56 6.94 0.08
N GLU A 39 -5.07 6.23 1.10
CA GLU A 39 -5.07 4.75 1.12
C GLU A 39 -5.86 4.15 -0.05
N LEU A 40 -6.96 4.79 -0.45
CA LEU A 40 -7.73 4.39 -1.62
C LEU A 40 -6.89 4.54 -2.90
N SER A 41 -6.16 5.66 -3.05
CA SER A 41 -5.28 5.88 -4.19
C SER A 41 -4.16 4.83 -4.26
N ASP A 42 -3.61 4.46 -3.11
CA ASP A 42 -2.53 3.47 -2.98
C ASP A 42 -3.03 2.08 -3.35
N THR A 43 -4.21 1.70 -2.82
CA THR A 43 -4.91 0.46 -3.16
C THR A 43 -5.21 0.36 -4.65
N ILE A 44 -5.76 1.42 -5.26
CA ILE A 44 -6.04 1.47 -6.71
C ILE A 44 -4.77 1.29 -7.53
N THR A 45 -3.67 1.89 -7.09
CA THR A 45 -2.37 1.77 -7.77
C THR A 45 -1.84 0.34 -7.69
N ALA A 46 -1.92 -0.29 -6.52
CA ALA A 46 -1.51 -1.68 -6.33
C ALA A 46 -2.34 -2.66 -7.19
N ILE A 47 -3.66 -2.46 -7.27
CA ILE A 47 -4.56 -3.21 -8.16
C ILE A 47 -4.12 -3.08 -9.62
N ARG A 48 -3.88 -1.85 -10.10
CA ARG A 48 -3.42 -1.62 -11.47
C ARG A 48 -2.07 -2.29 -11.75
N LYS A 49 -1.16 -2.29 -10.77
CA LYS A 49 0.14 -2.97 -10.92
C LYS A 49 -0.01 -4.49 -11.05
N LEU A 50 -0.96 -5.07 -10.32
CA LEU A 50 -1.30 -6.49 -10.45
C LEU A 50 -1.89 -6.81 -11.83
N GLU A 51 -2.81 -5.97 -12.32
CA GLU A 51 -3.42 -6.13 -13.65
C GLU A 51 -2.41 -6.01 -14.79
N ASN A 52 -1.47 -5.06 -14.67
CA ASN A 52 -0.43 -4.81 -15.67
C ASN A 52 0.76 -5.78 -15.56
N GLY A 53 0.79 -6.64 -14.53
CA GLY A 53 1.87 -7.61 -14.30
C GLY A 53 3.18 -7.00 -13.80
N ASN A 54 3.19 -5.75 -13.34
CA ASN A 54 4.36 -5.06 -12.78
C ASN A 54 4.24 -4.83 -11.26
N PHE A 55 3.51 -5.70 -10.57
CA PHE A 55 3.43 -5.70 -9.12
C PHE A 55 4.81 -5.84 -8.47
N GLY A 56 5.06 -5.02 -7.46
CA GLY A 56 6.34 -4.93 -6.78
C GLY A 56 7.38 -4.05 -7.48
N GLN A 57 7.05 -3.42 -8.62
CA GLN A 57 7.93 -2.45 -9.24
C GLN A 57 7.84 -1.08 -8.52
N CYS A 58 9.00 -0.55 -8.15
CA CYS A 58 9.19 0.78 -7.59
C CYS A 58 8.84 1.85 -8.62
N GLU A 59 7.99 2.81 -8.26
CA GLU A 59 7.56 3.89 -9.16
C GLU A 59 8.64 4.92 -9.45
N ILE A 60 9.68 5.00 -8.60
CA ILE A 60 10.76 5.98 -8.71
C ILE A 60 11.94 5.39 -9.48
N SER A 61 12.44 4.22 -9.06
CA SER A 61 13.63 3.60 -9.65
C SER A 61 13.31 2.61 -10.77
N GLY A 62 12.08 2.09 -10.83
CA GLY A 62 11.73 0.98 -11.73
C GLY A 62 12.27 -0.38 -11.29
N GLU A 63 13.00 -0.45 -10.17
CA GLU A 63 13.52 -1.69 -9.59
C GLU A 63 12.44 -2.46 -8.82
N PHE A 64 12.69 -3.73 -8.52
CA PHE A 64 11.79 -4.53 -7.69
C PHE A 64 11.97 -4.23 -6.20
N LEU A 65 10.86 -4.00 -5.52
CA LEU A 65 10.76 -3.87 -4.07
C LEU A 65 10.94 -5.24 -3.40
N SER A 66 11.37 -5.24 -2.14
CA SER A 66 11.54 -6.46 -1.37
C SER A 66 10.21 -7.23 -1.24
N ALA A 67 10.26 -8.54 -1.50
CA ALA A 67 9.10 -9.41 -1.35
C ALA A 67 8.58 -9.45 0.10
N ASP A 68 9.48 -9.36 1.09
CA ASP A 68 9.11 -9.34 2.51
C ASP A 68 8.29 -8.09 2.85
N LEU A 69 8.69 -6.94 2.29
CA LEU A 69 7.97 -5.69 2.47
C LEU A 69 6.62 -5.71 1.75
N LEU A 70 6.55 -6.26 0.54
CA LEU A 70 5.29 -6.38 -0.22
C LEU A 70 4.30 -7.37 0.42
N ASN A 71 4.80 -8.40 1.10
CA ASN A 71 3.96 -9.30 1.88
C ASN A 71 3.35 -8.60 3.11
N MET A 72 4.04 -7.61 3.67
CA MET A 72 3.58 -6.86 4.83
C MET A 72 2.71 -5.66 4.44
N ILE A 73 3.10 -4.94 3.38
CA ILE A 73 2.48 -3.71 2.88
C ILE A 73 2.36 -3.84 1.36
N PRO A 74 1.26 -4.45 0.86
CA PRO A 74 1.09 -4.71 -0.57
C PRO A 74 0.86 -3.44 -1.40
N THR A 75 0.58 -2.31 -0.76
CA THR A 75 0.36 -1.00 -1.38
C THR A 75 1.63 -0.17 -1.52
N LEU A 76 2.79 -0.72 -1.13
CA LEU A 76 4.08 -0.02 -1.19
C LEU A 76 4.44 0.42 -2.62
N LYS A 77 4.77 1.71 -2.78
CA LYS A 77 5.01 2.32 -4.11
C LYS A 77 6.48 2.46 -4.44
N SER A 78 7.31 2.79 -3.45
CA SER A 78 8.70 3.12 -3.66
C SER A 78 9.62 2.61 -2.56
N GLN A 79 10.92 2.51 -2.87
CA GLN A 79 11.94 2.18 -1.89
C GLN A 79 12.09 3.27 -0.82
N ARG A 80 11.80 4.52 -1.16
CA ARG A 80 11.81 5.61 -0.18
C ARG A 80 10.75 5.42 0.92
N ASP A 81 9.60 4.86 0.55
CA ASP A 81 8.57 4.50 1.53
C ASP A 81 9.09 3.42 2.49
N SER A 82 9.92 2.50 2.00
CA SER A 82 10.58 1.49 2.84
C SER A 82 11.65 2.06 3.77
N GLU A 83 12.41 3.08 3.35
CA GLU A 83 13.40 3.75 4.20
C GLU A 83 12.73 4.43 5.40
N TYR A 84 11.57 5.05 5.17
CA TYR A 84 10.75 5.60 6.25
C TYR A 84 10.32 4.50 7.22
N LEU A 85 9.84 3.37 6.71
CA LEU A 85 9.44 2.23 7.55
C LEU A 85 10.62 1.67 8.36
N GLU A 86 11.78 1.47 7.75
CA GLU A 86 12.99 1.00 8.44
C GLU A 86 13.40 1.92 9.60
N SER A 87 13.23 3.24 9.43
CA SER A 87 13.54 4.21 10.49
C SER A 87 12.64 4.06 11.72
N TYR A 88 11.39 3.61 11.54
CA TYR A 88 10.44 3.35 12.62
C TYR A 88 10.57 1.95 13.23
N PHE A 89 10.92 0.94 12.42
CA PHE A 89 11.12 -0.44 12.90
C PHE A 89 12.46 -0.65 13.62
N LYS A 90 13.46 0.21 13.41
CA LYS A 90 14.69 0.20 14.22
C LYS A 90 14.37 0.79 15.59
N LYS A 91 14.28 -0.07 16.62
CA LYS A 91 14.27 0.37 18.03
C LYS A 91 15.34 1.44 18.22
N SER A 92 14.98 2.59 18.79
CA SER A 92 15.95 3.58 19.23
C SER A 92 16.95 2.88 20.15
N ILE A 93 18.21 2.79 19.71
CA ILE A 93 19.30 2.37 20.56
C ILE A 93 19.57 3.59 21.45
N TYR A 94 18.95 3.63 22.62
CA TYR A 94 19.42 4.51 23.69
C TYR A 94 20.87 4.11 23.98
N HIS A 95 21.81 4.92 23.54
CA HIS A 95 23.18 4.86 24.02
C HIS A 95 23.16 5.50 25.43
N SER A 96 23.14 4.64 26.46
CA SER A 96 23.41 5.00 27.85
C SER A 96 24.90 4.90 28.14
#